data_AF-A0A838U9A3-F1
#
_entry.id   AF-A0A838U9A3-F1
#
_cell.length_a   1.000
_cell.length_b   1.000
_cell.length_c   1.000
_cell.angle_alpha   90.00
_cell.angle_beta   90.00
_cell.angle_gamma   90.00
#
_symmetry.space_group_name_H-M   'P 1'
#
loop_
_entity.id
_entity.type
_entity.pdbx_description
1 polymer ?
#
loop_
_entity_poly.entity_id
_entity_poly.type
_entity_poly.pdbx_seq_one_letter_code
_entity_poly.pdbx_strand_id
1 'polypeptide(L)'
;MANLGHTRLAVLSLFALLSLGVAGIGQARKNPRPASTPTPIATPTPGPVTVPEASSAPHKRNVRPDGKISAPVPATFVGTHLFLFERPGFLVPRLVIEHDDAGKGKTSFDRDGSGGTISDPIELSTNTIAGIAAVLKRMAFLDSTENYQYTNDMPQMGTNTFTLKSGGRARTVTYNWTTNADAKFLIDEYRRIGNEAVWRFELALARENQPLQTPKLLRALESYIKRNEISDPPHILPLLKEVAVDERFPLIARNSAAKLIKQIEKSAK
;
A
#
# COMPACT_ATOMS: atom_id res chain seq x y z
N MET A 1 -11.06 -59.90 -35.00
CA MET A 1 -9.66 -59.53 -34.71
C MET A 1 -9.67 -58.28 -33.84
N ALA A 2 -9.08 -58.39 -32.64
CA ALA A 2 -8.70 -57.36 -31.63
C ALA A 2 -9.78 -56.36 -31.15
N ASN A 3 -10.41 -56.58 -29.98
CA ASN A 3 -10.06 -56.15 -28.60
C ASN A 3 -10.40 -54.66 -28.30
N LEU A 4 -11.48 -54.31 -27.57
CA LEU A 4 -11.73 -54.39 -26.10
C LEU A 4 -10.56 -53.84 -25.25
N GLY A 5 -10.73 -52.99 -24.24
CA GLY A 5 -11.94 -52.58 -23.53
C GLY A 5 -11.62 -51.60 -22.39
N HIS A 6 -12.68 -51.22 -21.68
CA HIS A 6 -12.69 -50.41 -20.47
C HIS A 6 -11.91 -51.02 -19.31
N THR A 7 -11.20 -50.18 -18.55
CA THR A 7 -10.80 -50.52 -17.18
C THR A 7 -10.89 -49.29 -16.28
N ARG A 8 -11.96 -49.22 -15.47
CA ARG A 8 -11.97 -48.50 -14.20
C ARG A 8 -11.30 -49.42 -13.17
N LEU A 9 -10.35 -48.92 -12.40
CA LEU A 9 -9.89 -49.58 -11.17
C LEU A 9 -9.82 -48.55 -10.05
N ALA A 10 -10.61 -48.80 -9.00
CA ALA A 10 -10.51 -48.21 -7.69
C ALA A 10 -9.65 -49.13 -6.81
N VAL A 11 -8.76 -48.58 -5.97
CA VAL A 11 -8.14 -49.31 -4.84
C VAL A 11 -7.89 -48.38 -3.65
N LEU A 12 -8.67 -48.67 -2.60
CA LEU A 12 -8.42 -48.75 -1.15
C LEU A 12 -7.55 -47.73 -0.38
N SER A 13 -8.25 -47.05 0.53
CA SER A 13 -8.05 -46.93 1.99
C SER A 13 -6.82 -47.56 2.68
N LEU A 14 -6.19 -46.78 3.57
CA LEU A 14 -5.61 -47.31 4.82
C LEU A 14 -5.76 -46.31 5.99
N PHE A 15 -6.33 -46.82 7.07
CA PHE A 15 -6.51 -46.24 8.41
C PHE A 15 -5.18 -46.09 9.16
N ALA A 16 -5.05 -45.05 10.00
CA ALA A 16 -4.49 -45.18 11.35
C ALA A 16 -4.86 -43.97 12.23
N LEU A 17 -5.78 -44.20 13.18
CA LEU A 17 -5.89 -43.43 14.41
C LEU A 17 -4.61 -43.62 15.24
N LEU A 18 -4.10 -42.55 15.85
CA LEU A 18 -3.48 -42.65 17.16
C LEU A 18 -3.91 -41.48 18.04
N SER A 19 -4.70 -41.78 19.04
CA SER A 19 -5.09 -40.92 20.16
C SER A 19 -4.41 -41.43 21.43
N LEU A 20 -3.72 -40.56 22.16
CA LEU A 20 -3.40 -40.60 23.60
C LEU A 20 -2.84 -39.20 23.92
N GLY A 21 -3.46 -38.33 24.74
CA GLY A 21 -3.64 -38.46 26.19
C GLY A 21 -2.27 -38.27 26.86
N VAL A 22 -1.96 -37.21 27.61
CA VAL A 22 -2.39 -36.98 29.00
C VAL A 22 -2.01 -35.55 29.44
N ALA A 23 -2.85 -35.00 30.34
CA ALA A 23 -2.75 -33.72 31.03
C ALA A 23 -1.51 -33.59 31.96
N GLY A 24 -1.08 -32.35 32.21
CA GLY A 24 -0.08 -32.03 33.21
C GLY A 24 -0.11 -30.57 33.63
N ILE A 25 -0.66 -30.33 34.82
CA ILE A 25 -0.92 -29.05 35.48
C ILE A 25 0.40 -28.37 35.89
N GLY A 26 0.47 -27.04 35.73
CA GLY A 26 1.57 -26.23 36.24
C GLY A 26 1.17 -24.76 36.41
N GLN A 27 0.31 -24.48 37.40
CA GLN A 27 0.10 -23.11 37.90
C GLN A 27 1.36 -22.64 38.63
N ALA A 28 2.01 -21.58 38.11
CA ALA A 28 3.01 -20.82 38.84
C ALA A 28 2.44 -19.45 39.22
N ARG A 29 1.97 -19.41 40.48
CA ARG A 29 1.87 -18.31 41.45
C ARG A 29 1.99 -16.86 40.95
N LYS A 30 0.89 -16.14 41.16
CA LYS A 30 0.81 -14.67 41.32
C LYS A 30 1.76 -14.22 42.44
N ASN A 31 2.63 -13.25 42.16
CA ASN A 31 3.23 -12.42 43.20
C ASN A 31 2.36 -11.17 43.43
N PRO A 32 2.00 -10.87 44.68
CA PRO A 32 1.16 -9.72 45.02
C PRO A 32 1.96 -8.41 44.92
N ARG A 33 1.32 -7.42 44.30
CA ARG A 33 1.74 -6.02 44.25
C ARG A 33 1.63 -5.42 45.65
N PRO A 34 2.62 -4.68 46.17
CA PRO A 34 2.48 -3.98 47.44
C PRO A 34 1.40 -2.89 47.32
N ALA A 35 0.50 -2.88 48.31
CA ALA A 35 -0.57 -1.92 48.45
C ALA A 35 -0.01 -0.52 48.74
N SER A 36 -0.30 0.45 47.88
CA SER A 36 -0.11 1.87 48.17
C SER A 36 -1.32 2.38 48.94
N THR A 37 -1.08 2.79 50.19
CA THR A 37 -2.03 3.52 51.04
C THR A 37 -2.58 4.76 50.32
N PRO A 38 -3.89 5.02 50.32
CA PRO A 38 -4.44 6.25 49.78
C PRO A 38 -4.19 7.42 50.74
N THR A 39 -3.42 8.40 50.30
CA THR A 39 -3.29 9.70 50.95
C THR A 39 -4.59 10.50 50.76
N PRO A 40 -5.10 11.23 51.78
CA PRO A 40 -6.32 12.02 51.64
C PRO A 40 -6.14 13.14 50.61
N ILE A 41 -7.01 13.20 49.62
CA ILE A 41 -7.10 14.32 48.68
C ILE A 41 -7.72 15.49 49.44
N ALA A 42 -6.93 16.54 49.66
CA ALA A 42 -7.44 17.84 50.07
C ALA A 42 -8.29 18.43 48.94
N THR A 43 -9.51 18.83 49.26
CA THR A 43 -10.46 19.51 48.37
C THR A 43 -10.08 20.99 48.21
N PRO A 44 -9.72 21.50 47.02
CA PRO A 44 -9.71 22.93 46.79
C PRO A 44 -11.10 23.45 46.38
N THR A 45 -11.55 24.45 47.11
CA THR A 45 -12.74 25.30 46.93
C THR A 45 -12.87 25.83 45.49
N PRO A 46 -14.10 25.94 44.94
CA PRO A 46 -14.33 26.48 43.59
C PRO A 46 -14.14 28.00 43.55
N GLY A 47 -13.15 28.46 42.78
CA GLY A 47 -13.03 29.84 42.31
C GLY A 47 -13.89 30.09 41.06
N PRO A 48 -14.22 31.36 40.76
CA PRO A 48 -15.21 31.71 39.74
C PRO A 48 -14.77 31.33 38.33
N VAL A 49 -15.71 30.77 37.57
CA VAL A 49 -15.58 30.39 36.16
C VAL A 49 -15.53 31.64 35.29
N THR A 50 -14.34 32.01 34.82
CA THR A 50 -14.19 32.87 33.65
C THR A 50 -14.33 32.00 32.40
N VAL A 51 -15.38 32.23 31.63
CA VAL A 51 -15.61 31.61 30.32
C VAL A 51 -14.58 32.18 29.33
N PRO A 52 -13.69 31.37 28.72
CA PRO A 52 -12.89 31.84 27.61
C PRO A 52 -13.74 31.79 26.34
N GLU A 53 -13.98 32.99 25.83
CA GLU A 53 -14.48 33.33 24.51
C GLU A 53 -13.90 32.43 23.41
N ALA A 54 -14.79 31.91 22.56
CA ALA A 54 -14.46 31.05 21.45
C ALA A 54 -13.60 31.79 20.42
N SER A 55 -12.29 31.58 20.47
CA SER A 55 -11.36 32.03 19.44
C SER A 55 -11.55 31.18 18.18
N SER A 56 -12.28 31.71 17.20
CA SER A 56 -12.34 31.21 15.83
C SER A 56 -11.02 31.51 15.10
N ALA A 57 -9.97 30.75 15.41
CA ALA A 57 -8.75 30.75 14.61
C ALA A 57 -8.83 29.62 13.56
N PRO A 58 -8.61 29.91 12.26
CA PRO A 58 -8.63 28.86 11.23
C PRO A 58 -7.48 27.89 11.48
N HIS A 59 -7.78 26.59 11.52
CA HIS A 59 -6.78 25.54 11.57
C HIS A 59 -5.75 25.76 10.44
N LYS A 60 -4.48 26.00 10.81
CA LYS A 60 -3.36 26.02 9.87
C LYS A 60 -3.32 24.67 9.15
N ARG A 61 -3.81 24.65 7.92
CA ARG A 61 -3.65 23.53 7.00
C ARG A 61 -2.17 23.49 6.63
N ASN A 62 -1.51 22.34 6.85
CA ASN A 62 -0.13 22.12 6.40
C ASN A 62 -0.15 22.01 4.87
N VAL A 63 -0.16 23.17 4.22
CA VAL A 63 0.18 23.31 2.81
C VAL A 63 1.70 23.17 2.72
N ARG A 64 2.17 22.49 1.68
CA ARG A 64 3.58 22.37 1.33
C ARG A 64 4.24 23.77 1.36
N PRO A 65 5.29 24.00 2.17
CA PRO A 65 6.13 25.19 2.00
C PRO A 65 6.90 25.07 0.69
N ASP A 66 6.97 26.17 -0.06
CA ASP A 66 7.67 26.27 -1.34
C ASP A 66 9.16 25.88 -1.21
N GLY A 67 9.45 24.61 -1.45
CA GLY A 67 10.78 24.03 -1.31
C GLY A 67 11.00 22.99 -2.40
N LYS A 68 11.69 23.43 -3.47
CA LYS A 68 11.98 22.72 -4.72
C LYS A 68 10.73 22.27 -5.49
N ILE A 69 10.32 23.14 -6.41
CA ILE A 69 9.58 22.77 -7.62
C ILE A 69 10.34 21.60 -8.26
N SER A 70 9.81 20.38 -8.11
CA SER A 70 10.12 19.30 -9.06
C SER A 70 9.85 19.89 -10.43
N ALA A 71 10.81 19.72 -11.35
CA ALA A 71 10.75 20.28 -12.70
C ALA A 71 9.31 20.15 -13.25
N PRO A 72 8.75 21.23 -13.85
CA PRO A 72 7.38 21.19 -14.33
C PRO A 72 7.24 19.99 -15.26
N VAL A 73 6.37 19.05 -14.89
CA VAL A 73 5.93 18.01 -15.81
C VAL A 73 5.39 18.78 -17.03
N PRO A 74 5.91 18.53 -18.25
CA PRO A 74 5.49 19.29 -19.42
C PRO A 74 3.97 19.23 -19.53
N ALA A 75 3.35 20.37 -19.86
CA ALA A 75 1.91 20.59 -19.93
C ALA A 75 1.16 19.72 -20.98
N THR A 76 1.85 18.71 -21.55
CA THR A 76 1.36 17.77 -22.57
C THR A 76 1.91 16.35 -22.31
N PHE A 77 2.03 15.92 -21.05
CA PHE A 77 2.25 14.51 -20.76
C PHE A 77 1.01 13.71 -21.17
N VAL A 78 1.13 12.82 -22.17
CA VAL A 78 0.06 11.95 -22.63
C VAL A 78 0.35 10.54 -22.14
N GLY A 79 -0.28 10.17 -21.02
CA GLY A 79 -0.19 8.80 -20.50
C GLY A 79 -0.84 7.79 -21.44
N THR A 80 -0.12 6.72 -21.75
CA THR A 80 -0.63 5.56 -22.52
C THR A 80 -1.35 4.60 -21.59
N HIS A 81 -0.90 4.49 -20.34
CA HIS A 81 -1.48 3.66 -19.30
C HIS A 81 -2.13 4.54 -18.25
N LEU A 82 -3.43 4.37 -18.04
CA LEU A 82 -4.19 5.11 -17.04
C LEU A 82 -4.87 4.12 -16.11
N PHE A 83 -4.62 4.27 -14.82
CA PHE A 83 -5.24 3.49 -13.77
C PHE A 83 -5.96 4.44 -12.82
N LEU A 84 -7.18 4.07 -12.43
CA LEU A 84 -7.99 4.76 -11.45
C LEU A 84 -8.49 3.74 -10.43
N PHE A 85 -8.28 4.04 -9.16
CA PHE A 85 -8.92 3.37 -8.05
C PHE A 85 -9.84 4.33 -7.31
N GLU A 86 -11.04 3.86 -6.97
CA GLU A 86 -12.02 4.59 -6.17
C GLU A 86 -12.61 3.72 -5.05
N ARG A 87 -12.60 4.25 -3.83
CA ARG A 87 -13.27 3.66 -2.68
C ARG A 87 -13.59 4.72 -1.61
N PRO A 88 -14.85 5.17 -1.50
CA PRO A 88 -15.26 6.08 -0.44
C PRO A 88 -14.96 5.52 0.96
N GLY A 89 -14.63 6.41 1.90
CA GLY A 89 -14.32 6.05 3.29
C GLY A 89 -12.91 5.48 3.52
N PHE A 90 -12.07 5.41 2.47
CA PHE A 90 -10.65 5.08 2.61
C PHE A 90 -9.82 6.32 2.91
N LEU A 91 -8.67 6.12 3.56
CA LEU A 91 -7.70 7.19 3.79
C LEU A 91 -7.26 7.84 2.47
N VAL A 92 -7.14 7.00 1.43
CA VAL A 92 -6.92 7.39 0.04
C VAL A 92 -8.14 6.91 -0.76
N PRO A 93 -9.21 7.73 -0.84
CA PRO A 93 -10.45 7.31 -1.47
C PRO A 93 -10.38 7.32 -3.00
N ARG A 94 -9.41 8.04 -3.57
CA ARG A 94 -9.18 8.12 -5.01
C ARG A 94 -7.68 8.12 -5.28
N LEU A 95 -7.25 7.27 -6.20
CA LEU A 95 -5.87 7.19 -6.68
C LEU A 95 -5.87 7.06 -8.21
N VAL A 96 -5.12 7.92 -8.87
CA VAL A 96 -4.90 7.95 -10.30
C VAL A 96 -3.41 7.73 -10.57
N ILE A 97 -3.10 6.84 -11.49
CA ILE A 97 -1.75 6.60 -11.98
C ILE A 97 -1.79 6.74 -13.49
N GLU A 98 -0.96 7.63 -14.03
CA GLU A 98 -0.80 7.84 -15.46
C GLU A 98 0.67 7.70 -15.80
N HIS A 99 1.01 6.81 -16.74
CA HIS A 99 2.39 6.69 -17.22
C HIS A 99 2.45 6.35 -18.72
N ASP A 100 3.60 6.61 -19.32
CA ASP A 100 3.94 6.22 -20.69
C ASP A 100 4.54 4.80 -20.73
N ASP A 101 4.90 4.33 -21.92
CA ASP A 101 5.48 3.00 -22.12
C ASP A 101 6.89 2.87 -21.51
N ALA A 102 7.55 3.99 -21.19
CA ALA A 102 8.82 4.05 -20.48
C ALA A 102 8.63 4.12 -18.95
N GLY A 103 7.39 4.08 -18.46
CA GLY A 103 7.05 4.14 -17.04
C GLY A 103 7.18 5.51 -16.40
N LYS A 104 7.37 6.57 -17.20
CA LYS A 104 7.39 7.96 -16.71
C LYS A 104 5.98 8.50 -16.67
N GLY A 105 5.66 9.27 -15.65
CA GLY A 105 4.37 9.93 -15.56
C GLY A 105 4.10 10.56 -14.21
N LYS A 106 2.87 10.38 -13.70
CA LYS A 106 2.44 10.96 -12.42
C LYS A 106 1.49 10.03 -11.67
N THR A 107 1.50 10.19 -10.36
CA THR A 107 0.45 9.72 -9.46
C THR A 107 -0.34 10.92 -8.96
N SER A 108 -1.64 10.76 -8.81
CA SER A 108 -2.49 11.75 -8.18
C SER A 108 -3.45 11.07 -7.22
N PHE A 109 -3.60 11.56 -6.00
CA PHE A 109 -4.51 10.95 -5.04
C PHE A 109 -5.14 11.98 -4.11
N ASP A 110 -6.35 11.65 -3.66
CA ASP A 110 -7.04 12.42 -2.64
C ASP A 110 -6.70 11.84 -1.27
N ARG A 111 -6.65 12.70 -0.26
CA ARG A 111 -6.52 12.29 1.13
C ARG A 111 -7.77 12.73 1.87
N ASP A 112 -8.31 11.83 2.69
CA ASP A 112 -9.46 12.18 3.52
C ASP A 112 -9.13 13.41 4.39
N GLY A 113 -9.99 14.42 4.34
CA GLY A 113 -9.82 15.70 5.04
C GLY A 113 -8.78 16.70 4.48
N SER A 114 -8.04 16.41 3.39
CA SER A 114 -7.03 17.36 2.85
C SER A 114 -7.62 18.52 2.04
N GLY A 115 -8.83 18.35 1.50
CA GLY A 115 -9.53 19.34 0.67
C GLY A 115 -8.88 19.59 -0.70
N GLY A 116 -8.03 18.67 -1.19
CA GLY A 116 -7.41 18.77 -2.51
C GLY A 116 -6.62 17.52 -2.93
N THR A 117 -6.45 17.37 -4.24
CA THR A 117 -5.68 16.29 -4.88
C THR A 117 -4.18 16.57 -4.80
N ILE A 118 -3.42 15.60 -4.30
CA ILE A 118 -1.96 15.60 -4.30
C ILE A 118 -1.49 14.96 -5.60
N SER A 119 -0.47 15.52 -6.24
CA SER A 119 0.11 14.93 -7.46
C SER A 119 1.62 14.99 -7.44
N ASP A 120 2.26 13.84 -7.70
CA ASP A 120 3.72 13.69 -7.74
C ASP A 120 4.15 12.94 -9.00
N PRO A 121 5.31 13.31 -9.60
CA PRO A 121 5.86 12.57 -10.73
C PRO A 121 6.27 11.16 -10.29
N ILE A 122 6.17 10.21 -11.21
CA ILE A 122 6.65 8.84 -11.01
C ILE A 122 7.54 8.39 -12.16
N GLU A 123 8.43 7.47 -11.81
CA GLU A 123 9.22 6.68 -12.74
C GLU A 123 9.14 5.23 -12.24
N LEU A 124 8.52 4.37 -13.04
CA LEU A 124 8.39 2.94 -12.73
C LEU A 124 9.69 2.21 -13.06
N SER A 125 9.99 1.15 -12.34
CA SER A 125 11.17 0.36 -12.63
C SER A 125 10.98 -0.49 -13.89
N THR A 126 12.10 -0.87 -14.53
CA THR A 126 12.09 -1.74 -15.71
C THR A 126 11.38 -3.07 -15.44
N ASN A 127 11.50 -3.63 -14.23
CA ASN A 127 10.83 -4.87 -13.84
C ASN A 127 9.31 -4.70 -13.80
N THR A 128 8.84 -3.62 -13.19
CA THR A 128 7.40 -3.27 -13.14
C THR A 128 6.82 -3.12 -14.54
N ILE A 129 7.48 -2.34 -15.41
CA ILE A 129 7.04 -2.10 -16.79
C ILE A 129 7.00 -3.42 -17.57
N ALA A 130 8.04 -4.25 -17.47
CA ALA A 130 8.10 -5.54 -18.14
C ALA A 130 6.97 -6.47 -17.68
N GLY A 131 6.66 -6.49 -16.38
CA GLY A 131 5.55 -7.26 -15.81
C GLY A 131 4.19 -6.82 -16.38
N ILE A 132 3.92 -5.52 -16.38
CA ILE A 132 2.69 -4.94 -16.93
C ILE A 132 2.57 -5.27 -18.43
N ALA A 133 3.62 -5.03 -19.22
CA ALA A 133 3.62 -5.29 -20.65
C ALA A 133 3.39 -6.78 -20.98
N ALA A 134 4.01 -7.69 -20.21
CA ALA A 134 3.84 -9.13 -20.39
C ALA A 134 2.38 -9.58 -20.17
N VAL A 135 1.72 -9.03 -19.16
CA VAL A 135 0.33 -9.35 -18.81
C VAL A 135 -0.63 -8.79 -19.85
N LEU A 136 -0.45 -7.52 -20.24
CA LEU A 136 -1.27 -6.89 -21.29
C LEU A 136 -1.16 -7.64 -22.62
N LYS A 137 0.02 -8.18 -22.95
CA LYS A 137 0.24 -9.04 -24.11
C LYS A 137 -0.52 -10.37 -24.01
N ARG A 138 -0.44 -11.07 -22.87
CA ARG A 138 -1.18 -12.34 -22.66
C ARG A 138 -2.69 -12.16 -22.73
N MET A 139 -3.19 -11.03 -22.22
CA MET A 139 -4.60 -10.67 -22.29
C MET A 139 -5.05 -10.23 -23.69
N ALA A 140 -4.13 -10.07 -24.65
CA ALA A 140 -4.35 -9.40 -25.92
C ALA A 140 -5.16 -8.10 -25.70
N PHE A 141 -4.73 -7.28 -24.72
CA PHE A 141 -5.64 -6.37 -24.03
C PHE A 141 -6.43 -5.45 -24.98
N LEU A 142 -5.79 -4.85 -25.99
CA LEU A 142 -6.47 -3.93 -26.92
C LEU A 142 -7.46 -4.63 -27.87
N ASP A 143 -7.29 -5.92 -28.11
CA ASP A 143 -8.08 -6.72 -29.04
C ASP A 143 -9.15 -7.56 -28.33
N SER A 144 -9.02 -7.73 -27.01
CA SER A 144 -9.95 -8.52 -26.20
C SER A 144 -11.24 -7.76 -25.90
N THR A 145 -12.36 -8.49 -25.91
CA THR A 145 -13.69 -8.04 -25.48
C THR A 145 -14.10 -8.63 -24.13
N GLU A 146 -13.18 -9.32 -23.45
CA GLU A 146 -13.45 -10.01 -22.18
C GLU A 146 -13.91 -9.02 -21.10
N ASN A 147 -14.96 -9.37 -20.37
CA ASN A 147 -15.34 -8.67 -19.15
C ASN A 147 -14.63 -9.32 -17.96
N TYR A 148 -13.73 -8.59 -17.31
CA TYR A 148 -12.96 -9.11 -16.18
C TYR A 148 -13.74 -9.11 -14.85
N GLN A 149 -14.89 -8.43 -14.77
CA GLN A 149 -15.69 -8.37 -13.57
C GLN A 149 -16.21 -9.76 -13.19
N TYR A 150 -15.98 -10.17 -11.95
CA TYR A 150 -16.59 -11.37 -11.39
C TYR A 150 -18.11 -11.23 -11.29
N THR A 151 -18.83 -12.36 -11.38
CA THR A 151 -20.29 -12.41 -11.41
C THR A 151 -20.94 -11.66 -10.24
N ASN A 152 -20.34 -11.72 -9.06
CA ASN A 152 -20.79 -10.97 -7.89
C ASN A 152 -19.97 -9.69 -7.74
N ASP A 153 -20.68 -8.57 -7.60
CA ASP A 153 -20.10 -7.29 -7.27
C ASP A 153 -19.54 -7.30 -5.84
N MET A 154 -18.32 -6.78 -5.66
CA MET A 154 -17.64 -6.61 -4.38
C MET A 154 -17.32 -5.13 -4.13
N PRO A 155 -18.32 -4.26 -3.90
CA PRO A 155 -18.12 -2.81 -3.79
C PRO A 155 -17.21 -2.45 -2.60
N GLN A 156 -17.19 -3.28 -1.56
CA GLN A 156 -16.29 -3.15 -0.43
C GLN A 156 -14.81 -3.33 -0.78
N MET A 157 -14.43 -3.74 -2.00
CA MET A 157 -13.03 -3.74 -2.44
C MET A 157 -12.64 -2.44 -3.14
N GLY A 158 -13.65 -1.65 -3.50
CA GLY A 158 -13.56 -0.47 -4.36
C GLY A 158 -13.39 -0.82 -5.83
N THR A 159 -13.55 0.19 -6.67
CA THR A 159 -13.62 0.05 -8.12
C THR A 159 -12.28 0.37 -8.73
N ASN A 160 -11.82 -0.50 -9.63
CA ASN A 160 -10.62 -0.27 -10.41
C ASN A 160 -11.02 -0.05 -11.87
N THR A 161 -10.48 1.00 -12.47
CA THR A 161 -10.61 1.28 -13.90
C THR A 161 -9.22 1.34 -14.50
N PHE A 162 -9.00 0.59 -15.58
CA PHE A 162 -7.75 0.61 -16.31
C PHE A 162 -8.02 0.92 -17.77
N THR A 163 -7.26 1.86 -18.32
CA THR A 163 -7.30 2.26 -19.73
C THR A 163 -5.91 2.13 -20.32
N LEU A 164 -5.82 1.44 -21.46
CA LEU A 164 -4.62 1.42 -22.30
C LEU A 164 -4.92 2.14 -23.61
N LYS A 165 -4.01 3.02 -24.03
CA LYS A 165 -4.02 3.73 -25.31
C LYS A 165 -2.75 3.36 -26.08
N SER A 166 -2.90 2.85 -27.30
CA SER A 166 -1.75 2.55 -28.17
C SER A 166 -2.15 2.54 -29.64
N GLY A 167 -1.33 3.17 -30.50
CA GLY A 167 -1.52 3.15 -31.95
C GLY A 167 -2.89 3.67 -32.41
N GLY A 168 -3.42 4.71 -31.76
CA GLY A 168 -4.75 5.27 -32.05
C GLY A 168 -5.93 4.44 -31.51
N ARG A 169 -5.66 3.29 -30.88
CA ARG A 169 -6.66 2.44 -30.24
C ARG A 169 -6.68 2.69 -28.73
N ALA A 170 -7.83 2.51 -28.11
CA ALA A 170 -7.97 2.57 -26.67
C ALA A 170 -8.96 1.52 -26.18
N ARG A 171 -8.66 0.89 -25.05
CA ARG A 171 -9.60 0.03 -24.33
C ARG A 171 -9.62 0.42 -22.86
N THR A 172 -10.82 0.50 -22.30
CA THR A 172 -11.05 0.73 -20.88
C THR A 172 -11.81 -0.46 -20.30
N VAL A 173 -11.40 -0.91 -19.12
CA VAL A 173 -12.09 -1.94 -18.33
C VAL A 173 -12.29 -1.45 -16.91
N THR A 174 -13.39 -1.86 -16.30
CA THR A 174 -13.74 -1.47 -14.93
C THR A 174 -14.24 -2.68 -14.18
N TYR A 175 -13.64 -2.97 -13.02
CA TYR A 175 -14.02 -4.08 -12.16
C TYR A 175 -13.50 -3.89 -10.73
N ASN A 176 -14.22 -4.45 -9.76
CA ASN A 176 -13.79 -4.51 -8.35
C ASN A 176 -13.13 -5.83 -7.99
N TRP A 177 -13.54 -6.93 -8.63
CA TRP A 177 -13.01 -8.26 -8.40
C TRP A 177 -12.95 -9.05 -9.72
N THR A 178 -11.96 -9.93 -9.83
CA THR A 178 -11.77 -10.79 -10.99
C THR A 178 -11.15 -12.12 -10.59
N THR A 179 -11.51 -13.20 -11.29
CA THR A 179 -10.85 -14.51 -11.20
C THR A 179 -9.84 -14.72 -12.32
N ASN A 180 -9.77 -13.80 -13.30
CA ASN A 180 -8.74 -13.84 -14.33
C ASN A 180 -7.40 -13.47 -13.70
N ALA A 181 -6.42 -14.39 -13.75
CA ALA A 181 -5.14 -14.24 -13.08
C ALA A 181 -4.33 -13.05 -13.61
N ASP A 182 -4.40 -12.79 -14.91
CA ASP A 182 -3.70 -11.69 -15.58
C ASP A 182 -4.32 -10.34 -15.22
N ALA A 183 -5.66 -10.24 -15.29
CA ALA A 183 -6.39 -9.04 -14.85
C ALA A 183 -6.14 -8.75 -13.37
N LYS A 184 -6.14 -9.79 -12.52
CA LYS A 184 -5.81 -9.67 -11.10
C LYS A 184 -4.39 -9.14 -10.89
N PHE A 185 -3.40 -9.73 -11.58
CA PHE A 185 -2.03 -9.26 -11.51
C PHE A 185 -1.93 -7.77 -11.86
N LEU A 186 -2.58 -7.34 -12.96
CA LEU A 186 -2.53 -5.97 -13.44
C LEU A 186 -3.00 -4.97 -12.38
N ILE A 187 -4.17 -5.20 -11.76
CA ILE A 187 -4.68 -4.29 -10.73
C ILE A 187 -3.83 -4.34 -9.48
N ASP A 188 -3.44 -5.54 -9.03
CA ASP A 188 -2.59 -5.70 -7.85
C ASP A 188 -1.27 -4.94 -8.04
N GLU A 189 -0.70 -4.96 -9.25
CA GLU A 189 0.51 -4.21 -9.60
C GLU A 189 0.30 -2.69 -9.49
N TYR A 190 -0.78 -2.15 -10.05
CA TYR A 190 -1.09 -0.73 -9.89
C TYR A 190 -1.39 -0.33 -8.44
N ARG A 191 -1.99 -1.22 -7.63
CA ARG A 191 -2.13 -0.98 -6.19
C ARG A 191 -0.79 -0.89 -5.49
N ARG A 192 0.15 -1.77 -5.84
CA ARG A 192 1.51 -1.72 -5.29
C ARG A 192 2.22 -0.41 -5.63
N ILE A 193 2.12 0.04 -6.88
CA ILE A 193 2.64 1.35 -7.32
C ILE A 193 2.00 2.48 -6.50
N GLY A 194 0.68 2.44 -6.32
CA GLY A 194 -0.06 3.41 -5.52
C GLY A 194 0.38 3.47 -4.06
N ASN A 195 0.54 2.31 -3.41
CA ASN A 195 1.00 2.21 -2.02
C ASN A 195 2.39 2.82 -1.85
N GLU A 196 3.29 2.54 -2.79
CA GLU A 196 4.63 3.14 -2.80
C GLU A 196 4.57 4.66 -2.96
N ALA A 197 3.77 5.17 -3.89
CA ALA A 197 3.62 6.60 -4.14
C ALA A 197 3.10 7.36 -2.91
N VAL A 198 2.03 6.85 -2.29
CA VAL A 198 1.48 7.42 -1.05
C VAL A 198 2.53 7.39 0.07
N TRP A 199 3.24 6.27 0.22
CA TRP A 199 4.30 6.18 1.24
C TRP A 199 5.45 7.18 1.00
N ARG A 200 5.90 7.35 -0.26
CA ARG A 200 6.94 8.32 -0.62
C ARG A 200 6.49 9.75 -0.29
N PHE A 201 5.24 10.08 -0.60
CA PHE A 201 4.66 11.37 -0.22
C PHE A 201 4.64 11.57 1.29
N GLU A 202 4.12 10.61 2.08
CA GLU A 202 4.08 10.72 3.54
C GLU A 202 5.49 10.86 4.14
N LEU A 203 6.48 10.17 3.57
CA LEU A 203 7.87 10.28 3.99
C LEU A 203 8.44 11.68 3.70
N ALA A 204 8.19 12.22 2.51
CA ALA A 204 8.61 13.58 2.17
C ALA A 204 7.95 14.61 3.10
N LEU A 205 6.66 14.44 3.40
CA LEU A 205 5.93 15.30 4.32
C LEU A 205 6.49 15.20 5.75
N ALA A 206 6.81 13.99 6.22
CA ALA A 206 7.39 13.77 7.53
C ALA A 206 8.80 14.38 7.64
N ARG A 207 9.61 14.27 6.59
CA ARG A 207 10.95 14.89 6.55
C ARG A 207 10.91 16.39 6.84
N GLU A 208 9.93 17.09 6.30
CA GLU A 208 9.84 18.54 6.43
C GLU A 208 9.07 18.97 7.68
N ASN A 209 7.96 18.30 8.01
CA ASN A 209 7.02 18.80 9.02
C ASN A 209 7.00 17.99 10.31
N GLN A 210 7.28 16.68 10.25
CA GLN A 210 7.13 15.77 11.39
C GLN A 210 8.15 14.63 11.39
N PRO A 211 9.47 14.89 11.53
CA PRO A 211 10.49 13.84 11.39
C PRO A 211 10.35 12.69 12.41
N LEU A 212 9.71 12.97 13.55
CA LEU A 212 9.39 11.98 14.59
C LEU A 212 8.37 10.92 14.14
N GLN A 213 7.63 11.13 13.04
CA GLN A 213 6.71 10.15 12.45
C GLN A 213 7.42 9.12 11.56
N THR A 214 8.62 9.43 11.06
CA THR A 214 9.37 8.54 10.14
C THR A 214 9.53 7.10 10.66
N PRO A 215 9.79 6.84 11.95
CA PRO A 215 9.85 5.46 12.47
C PRO A 215 8.54 4.66 12.27
N LYS A 216 7.38 5.33 12.27
CA LYS A 216 6.08 4.69 11.97
C LYS A 216 5.95 4.39 10.48
N LEU A 217 6.37 5.33 9.62
CA LEU A 217 6.34 5.16 8.17
C LEU A 217 7.25 4.03 7.69
N LEU A 218 8.44 3.87 8.29
CA LEU A 218 9.34 2.77 7.97
C LEU A 218 8.80 1.41 8.42
N ARG A 219 8.08 1.35 9.54
CA ARG A 219 7.36 0.13 9.96
C ARG A 219 6.22 -0.22 9.00
N ALA A 220 5.49 0.78 8.52
CA ALA A 220 4.46 0.58 7.50
C ALA A 220 5.07 0.03 6.20
N LEU A 221 6.19 0.61 5.74
CA LEU A 221 6.91 0.11 4.57
C LEU A 221 7.42 -1.33 4.77
N GLU A 222 8.00 -1.65 5.93
CA GLU A 222 8.40 -3.03 6.25
C GLU A 222 7.22 -3.99 6.08
N SER A 223 6.04 -3.57 6.54
CA SER A 223 4.81 -4.34 6.41
C SER A 223 4.36 -4.49 4.95
N TYR A 224 4.48 -3.45 4.13
CA TYR A 224 4.17 -3.50 2.70
C TYR A 224 5.09 -4.47 1.97
N ILE A 225 6.40 -4.40 2.22
CA ILE A 225 7.37 -5.32 1.62
C ILE A 225 7.06 -6.77 2.01
N LYS A 226 6.78 -7.04 3.29
CA LYS A 226 6.44 -8.40 3.76
C LYS A 226 5.16 -8.97 3.15
N ARG A 227 4.18 -8.12 2.81
CA ARG A 227 2.92 -8.54 2.18
C ARG A 227 2.97 -8.52 0.66
N ASN A 228 4.11 -8.24 0.04
CA ASN A 228 4.23 -8.04 -1.40
C ASN A 228 3.29 -6.93 -1.90
N GLU A 229 3.27 -5.81 -1.19
CA GLU A 229 2.47 -4.61 -1.48
C GLU A 229 3.32 -3.45 -2.03
N ILE A 230 4.58 -3.71 -2.37
CA ILE A 230 5.50 -2.81 -3.10
C ILE A 230 5.87 -3.50 -4.41
N SER A 231 5.83 -2.74 -5.52
CA SER A 231 5.95 -3.27 -6.89
C SER A 231 7.32 -3.88 -7.14
N ASP A 232 8.38 -3.09 -6.89
CA ASP A 232 9.76 -3.51 -7.05
C ASP A 232 10.60 -3.01 -5.87
N PRO A 233 10.73 -3.78 -4.78
CA PRO A 233 11.43 -3.33 -3.57
C PRO A 233 12.87 -2.82 -3.78
N PRO A 234 13.69 -3.34 -4.72
CA PRO A 234 14.97 -2.73 -5.06
C PRO A 234 14.89 -1.25 -5.48
N HIS A 235 13.79 -0.84 -6.13
CA HIS A 235 13.61 0.52 -6.64
C HIS A 235 13.52 1.60 -5.53
N ILE A 236 13.16 1.22 -4.30
CA ILE A 236 13.11 2.15 -3.14
C ILE A 236 14.46 2.30 -2.42
N LEU A 237 15.48 1.50 -2.78
CA LEU A 237 16.79 1.52 -2.11
C LEU A 237 17.48 2.90 -2.11
N PRO A 238 17.48 3.69 -3.20
CA PRO A 238 18.10 5.02 -3.18
C PRO A 238 17.51 5.92 -2.09
N LEU A 239 16.18 5.95 -1.99
CA LEU A 239 15.47 6.74 -0.98
C LEU A 239 15.73 6.23 0.44
N LEU A 240 15.77 4.92 0.65
CA LEU A 240 16.12 4.36 1.97
C LEU A 240 17.56 4.69 2.38
N LYS A 241 18.49 4.72 1.42
CA LYS A 241 19.89 5.11 1.67
C LYS A 241 19.99 6.57 2.09
N GLU A 242 19.21 7.46 1.48
CA GLU A 242 19.08 8.86 1.91
C GLU A 242 18.54 8.96 3.33
N VAL A 243 17.46 8.24 3.65
CA VAL A 243 16.88 8.23 5.01
C VAL A 243 17.87 7.72 6.04
N ALA A 244 18.69 6.73 5.71
CA ALA A 244 19.65 6.14 6.64
C ALA A 244 20.77 7.11 7.06
N VAL A 245 21.09 8.12 6.24
CA VAL A 245 22.16 9.08 6.50
C VAL A 245 21.66 10.48 6.87
N ASP A 246 20.39 10.80 6.59
CA ASP A 246 19.83 12.13 6.87
C ASP A 246 19.62 12.37 8.38
N GLU A 247 20.41 13.28 8.95
CA GLU A 247 20.42 13.64 10.37
C GLU A 247 19.15 14.33 10.86
N ARG A 248 18.29 14.82 9.94
CA ARG A 248 16.96 15.34 10.30
C ARG A 248 16.07 14.25 10.87
N PHE A 249 16.33 12.99 10.52
CA PHE A 249 15.58 11.86 11.03
C PHE A 249 16.13 11.34 12.36
N PRO A 250 15.25 10.91 13.28
CA PRO A 250 15.67 10.25 14.51
C PRO A 250 16.57 9.04 14.25
N LEU A 251 17.53 8.78 15.15
CA LEU A 251 18.44 7.63 15.04
C LEU A 251 17.70 6.29 14.83
N ILE A 252 16.56 6.11 15.50
CA ILE A 252 15.72 4.93 15.32
C ILE A 252 15.20 4.78 13.88
N ALA A 253 14.81 5.87 13.22
CA ALA A 253 14.40 5.84 11.81
C ALA A 253 15.57 5.47 10.90
N ARG A 254 16.74 6.09 11.10
CA ARG A 254 17.96 5.78 10.34
C ARG A 254 18.34 4.31 10.45
N ASN A 255 18.30 3.77 11.66
CA ASN A 255 18.57 2.34 11.92
C ASN A 255 17.52 1.42 11.28
N SER A 256 16.23 1.79 11.32
CA SER A 256 15.18 1.06 10.62
C SER A 256 15.37 1.05 9.11
N ALA A 257 15.76 2.18 8.50
CA ALA A 257 16.07 2.25 7.08
C ALA A 257 17.27 1.36 6.71
N ALA A 258 18.35 1.40 7.50
CA ALA A 258 19.51 0.51 7.31
C ALA A 258 19.14 -0.98 7.39
N LYS A 259 18.21 -1.36 8.28
CA LYS A 259 17.69 -2.72 8.37
C LYS A 259 16.89 -3.10 7.11
N LEU A 260 16.04 -2.21 6.62
CA LEU A 260 15.24 -2.43 5.41
C LEU A 260 16.11 -2.60 4.17
N ILE A 261 17.15 -1.78 4.02
CA ILE A 261 18.14 -1.91 2.93
C ILE A 261 18.71 -3.34 2.91
N LYS A 262 19.21 -3.82 4.04
CA LYS A 262 19.77 -5.18 4.14
C LYS A 262 18.74 -6.27 3.84
N GLN A 263 17.49 -6.08 4.25
CA GLN A 263 16.41 -7.04 3.97
C GLN A 263 16.13 -7.12 2.46
N ILE A 264 15.99 -5.97 1.79
CA ILE A 264 15.71 -5.89 0.35
C ILE A 264 16.87 -6.46 -0.46
N GLU A 265 18.11 -6.08 -0.13
CA GLU A 265 19.32 -6.60 -0.79
C GLU A 265 19.48 -8.11 -0.61
N LYS A 266 19.02 -8.67 0.53
CA LYS A 266 19.04 -10.11 0.76
C LYS A 266 17.96 -10.83 -0.06
N SER A 267 16.76 -10.25 -0.20
CA SER A 267 15.68 -10.86 -1.00
C SER A 267 15.86 -10.73 -2.51
N ALA A 268 16.70 -9.80 -2.96
CA ALA A 268 17.02 -9.60 -4.38
C ALA A 268 18.15 -10.52 -4.88
N LYS A 269 18.82 -11.24 -3.98
CA LYS A 269 19.81 -12.28 -4.30
C LYS A 269 19.15 -13.64 -4.38
#